data_AF-A0A3M1BS17-F1
#
_entry.id   AF-A0A3M1BS17-F1
#
_cell.length_a   1.000
_cell.length_b   1.000
_cell.length_c   1.000
_cell.angle_alpha   90.00
_cell.angle_beta   90.00
_cell.angle_gamma   90.00
#
_symmetry.space_group_name_H-M   'P 1'
#
loop_
_entity.id
_entity.type
_entity.pdbx_description
1 polymer ?
#
loop_
_entity_poly.entity_id
_entity_poly.type
_entity_poly.pdbx_seq_one_letter_code
_entity_poly.pdbx_strand_id
1 'polypeptide(L)'
;MLSTAWAWAEEQNLEYYDPFDTTPIESRATYSPTVSSIHFDMVGALAIAAGYSVEDAAIIQAYSQATDSEELPAENPVYTFDADPANYPTPPPISQVSATPYCPDPANTADFATMGSYDAAKDQMQCPGCFTSRYGPYGVFFHFPHARADELYATRDWALGRTPVLTGEVIYAYSSTAKSFYQEAINIYESSNCFVSRTVRIDTGSIQAGSLEALGIYVHSLGDNHSHGDCIAAADAEGKLFAAHVTVGPMDPLAKCSWETSHKVEFGPSNPDTDRTFEGILAVYDALVTYGEETGRNVYKPIPVHDANDADGQQMYTYIYDFVHNTGSSIDPDGPMNRRLKADELRNWALQTRTQNSAYWPQLFLPAILSE
;
A
#
# COMPACT_ATOMS: atom_id res chain seq x y z
N MET A 1 -13.07 -17.04 -14.92
CA MET A 1 -12.87 -15.66 -15.40
C MET A 1 -13.36 -14.75 -14.30
N LEU A 2 -12.46 -14.21 -13.49
CA LEU A 2 -12.77 -12.99 -12.73
C LEU A 2 -12.87 -11.90 -13.80
N SER A 3 -14.08 -11.56 -14.20
CA SER A 3 -14.33 -10.38 -15.03
C SER A 3 -13.72 -9.19 -14.30
N THR A 4 -12.76 -8.50 -14.93
CA THR A 4 -12.20 -7.19 -14.55
C THR A 4 -12.82 -6.67 -13.26
N ALA A 5 -12.24 -7.12 -12.16
CA ALA A 5 -12.68 -6.75 -10.83
C ALA A 5 -11.82 -5.54 -10.49
N TRP A 6 -12.47 -4.38 -10.44
CA TRP A 6 -11.83 -3.10 -10.22
C TRP A 6 -11.32 -3.14 -8.77
N ALA A 7 -10.01 -3.05 -8.54
CA ALA A 7 -9.55 -2.44 -7.29
C ALA A 7 -10.08 -0.98 -7.32
N TRP A 8 -10.29 -0.35 -6.19
CA TRP A 8 -10.91 0.98 -6.15
C TRP A 8 -9.84 2.00 -5.77
N ALA A 9 -9.64 3.03 -6.58
CA ALA A 9 -8.71 4.10 -6.34
C ALA A 9 -9.30 5.00 -5.27
N GLU A 10 -8.67 5.00 -4.09
CA GLU A 10 -9.11 5.81 -2.95
C GLU A 10 -8.98 7.32 -3.23
N GLU A 11 -8.17 7.71 -4.22
CA GLU A 11 -8.10 9.05 -4.80
C GLU A 11 -8.50 9.10 -6.28
N GLN A 12 -9.32 10.08 -6.64
CA GLN A 12 -9.60 10.36 -8.04
C GLN A 12 -8.40 11.06 -8.70
N ASN A 13 -8.01 10.58 -9.88
CA ASN A 13 -6.96 11.15 -10.75
C ASN A 13 -5.52 11.06 -10.21
N LEU A 14 -5.21 10.14 -9.30
CA LEU A 14 -3.82 9.83 -8.94
C LEU A 14 -3.21 8.90 -10.00
N GLU A 15 -2.68 9.44 -11.08
CA GLU A 15 -2.21 8.63 -12.22
C GLU A 15 -0.88 7.90 -11.90
N TYR A 16 -0.71 6.67 -12.39
CA TYR A 16 0.58 5.97 -12.30
C TYR A 16 1.67 6.75 -13.06
N TYR A 17 2.89 6.80 -12.55
CA TYR A 17 4.04 7.27 -13.34
C TYR A 17 5.13 6.22 -13.38
N ASP A 18 5.81 6.14 -14.52
CA ASP A 18 6.97 5.28 -14.67
C ASP A 18 8.17 5.85 -13.89
N PRO A 19 8.65 5.20 -12.81
CA PRO A 19 9.80 5.70 -12.05
C PRO A 19 11.12 5.59 -12.82
N PHE A 20 11.14 4.89 -13.96
CA PHE A 20 12.29 4.86 -14.87
C PHE A 20 12.28 6.02 -15.88
N ASP A 21 11.17 6.76 -16.00
CA ASP A 21 11.12 7.93 -16.86
C ASP A 21 11.89 9.09 -16.23
N THR A 22 13.01 9.44 -16.85
CA THR A 22 13.91 10.51 -16.41
C THR A 22 13.43 11.92 -16.77
N THR A 23 12.32 12.08 -17.49
CA THR A 23 11.78 13.43 -17.75
C THR A 23 11.37 14.13 -16.45
N PRO A 24 11.43 15.48 -16.41
CA PRO A 24 10.84 16.26 -15.32
C PRO A 24 9.41 15.83 -15.03
N ILE A 25 9.03 15.77 -13.75
CA ILE A 25 7.75 15.22 -13.31
C ILE A 25 6.55 15.97 -13.88
N GLU A 26 6.71 17.26 -14.16
CA GLU A 26 5.70 18.13 -14.78
C GLU A 26 5.42 17.75 -16.25
N SER A 27 6.33 16.99 -16.87
CA SER A 27 6.24 16.54 -18.26
C SER A 27 6.24 15.01 -18.40
N ARG A 28 6.28 14.28 -17.28
CA ARG A 28 6.37 12.83 -17.27
C ARG A 28 5.08 12.22 -17.80
N ALA A 29 5.21 11.18 -18.61
CA ALA A 29 4.05 10.42 -19.04
C ALA A 29 3.40 9.78 -17.80
N THR A 30 2.14 10.11 -17.60
CA THR A 30 1.29 9.46 -16.62
C THR A 30 0.35 8.49 -17.31
N TYR A 31 0.02 7.41 -16.61
CA TYR A 31 -0.78 6.33 -17.13
C TYR A 31 -2.06 6.21 -16.29
N SER A 32 -3.17 6.10 -17.00
CA SER A 32 -4.47 5.71 -16.45
C SER A 32 -4.62 4.18 -16.58
N PRO A 33 -5.25 3.49 -15.60
CA PRO A 33 -5.99 4.02 -14.46
C PRO A 33 -5.13 4.48 -13.28
N THR A 34 -5.81 5.04 -12.28
CA THR A 34 -5.27 5.65 -11.08
C THR A 34 -4.72 4.61 -10.09
N VAL A 35 -3.72 5.00 -9.30
CA VAL A 35 -3.19 4.22 -8.15
C VAL A 35 -3.93 4.62 -6.87
N SER A 36 -4.09 3.69 -5.92
CA SER A 36 -5.00 3.92 -4.77
C SER A 36 -4.43 4.80 -3.66
N SER A 37 -3.12 4.90 -3.43
CA SER A 37 -2.61 5.54 -2.21
C SER A 37 -1.42 6.49 -2.42
N ILE A 38 -1.36 7.54 -1.61
CA ILE A 38 -0.42 8.67 -1.75
C ILE A 38 0.98 8.33 -1.24
N HIS A 39 1.09 7.32 -0.37
CA HIS A 39 2.35 6.97 0.30
C HIS A 39 3.47 6.56 -0.68
N PHE A 40 3.16 6.26 -1.95
CA PHE A 40 4.11 5.75 -2.94
C PHE A 40 4.88 6.83 -3.69
N ASP A 41 4.39 8.08 -3.73
CA ASP A 41 5.09 9.18 -4.41
C ASP A 41 6.50 9.38 -3.82
N MET A 42 6.65 9.11 -2.52
CA MET A 42 7.91 9.32 -1.78
C MET A 42 8.81 8.08 -1.75
N VAL A 43 8.31 6.86 -1.99
CA VAL A 43 9.06 5.61 -1.79
C VAL A 43 10.38 5.56 -2.56
N GLY A 44 10.39 5.99 -3.83
CA GLY A 44 11.63 6.04 -4.61
C GLY A 44 12.65 7.03 -4.03
N ALA A 45 12.21 8.21 -3.61
CA ALA A 45 13.07 9.21 -2.99
C ALA A 45 13.66 8.71 -1.65
N LEU A 46 12.85 8.03 -0.84
CA LEU A 46 13.30 7.38 0.40
C LEU A 46 14.31 6.27 0.13
N ALA A 47 14.11 5.44 -0.91
CA ALA A 47 15.06 4.41 -1.28
C ALA A 47 16.41 5.02 -1.72
N ILE A 48 16.39 6.12 -2.47
CA ILE A 48 17.62 6.87 -2.80
C ILE A 48 18.34 7.35 -1.54
N ALA A 49 17.61 7.93 -0.58
CA ALA A 49 18.16 8.41 0.69
C ALA A 49 18.68 7.26 1.59
N ALA A 50 18.03 6.09 1.53
CA ALA A 50 18.45 4.88 2.22
C ALA A 50 19.70 4.24 1.59
N GLY A 51 20.14 4.74 0.43
CA GLY A 51 21.41 4.38 -0.20
C GLY A 51 21.32 3.41 -1.36
N TYR A 52 20.13 3.14 -1.89
CA TYR A 52 19.91 2.27 -3.05
C TYR A 52 20.36 2.92 -4.37
N SER A 53 20.66 2.13 -5.39
CA SER A 53 20.91 2.68 -6.73
C SER A 53 19.65 3.36 -7.29
N VAL A 54 19.79 4.16 -8.36
CA VAL A 54 18.62 4.77 -9.01
C VAL A 54 17.69 3.72 -9.61
N GLU A 55 18.28 2.66 -10.17
CA GLU A 55 17.55 1.53 -10.73
C GLU A 55 16.80 0.75 -9.64
N ASP A 56 17.47 0.40 -8.53
CA ASP A 56 16.83 -0.32 -7.44
C ASP A 56 15.68 0.49 -6.81
N ALA A 57 15.88 1.79 -6.60
CA ALA A 57 14.85 2.69 -6.08
C ALA A 57 13.63 2.77 -7.02
N ALA A 58 13.86 2.78 -8.34
CA ALA A 58 12.78 2.75 -9.33
C ALA A 58 12.00 1.43 -9.30
N ILE A 59 12.68 0.28 -9.13
CA ILE A 59 12.02 -1.03 -8.96
C ILE A 59 11.13 -1.03 -7.71
N ILE A 60 11.68 -0.62 -6.56
CA ILE A 60 10.93 -0.58 -5.30
C ILE A 60 9.68 0.31 -5.45
N GLN A 61 9.84 1.50 -6.04
CA GLN A 61 8.73 2.41 -6.27
C GLN A 61 7.68 1.87 -7.25
N ALA A 62 8.10 1.20 -8.33
CA ALA A 62 7.18 0.61 -9.28
C ALA A 62 6.28 -0.43 -8.60
N TYR A 63 6.86 -1.37 -7.85
CA TYR A 63 6.08 -2.41 -7.16
C TYR A 63 5.30 -1.88 -5.96
N SER A 64 5.77 -0.81 -5.32
CA SER A 64 4.99 -0.08 -4.31
C SER A 64 3.76 0.58 -4.93
N GLN A 65 3.84 1.23 -6.10
CA GLN A 65 2.68 1.80 -6.78
C GLN A 65 1.72 0.71 -7.31
N ALA A 66 2.29 -0.41 -7.76
CA ALA A 66 1.56 -1.49 -8.41
C ALA A 66 0.65 -2.30 -7.48
N THR A 67 0.94 -2.30 -6.17
CA THR A 67 0.18 -3.10 -5.18
C THR A 67 -1.30 -2.69 -5.14
N ASP A 68 -1.59 -1.44 -5.50
CA ASP A 68 -2.93 -0.83 -5.50
C ASP A 68 -3.46 -0.44 -6.87
N SER A 69 -2.79 -0.87 -7.94
CA SER A 69 -3.19 -0.50 -9.29
C SER A 69 -4.35 -1.35 -9.76
N GLU A 70 -5.43 -0.71 -10.21
CA GLU A 70 -6.65 -1.37 -10.70
C GLU A 70 -6.45 -2.04 -12.08
N GLU A 71 -5.69 -1.38 -12.96
CA GLU A 71 -5.19 -1.93 -14.21
C GLU A 71 -3.75 -1.44 -14.41
N LEU A 72 -2.86 -2.33 -14.85
CA LEU A 72 -1.53 -1.93 -15.26
C LEU A 72 -1.59 -1.43 -16.72
N PRO A 73 -0.84 -0.39 -17.11
CA PRO A 73 -0.86 0.10 -18.48
C PRO A 73 -0.61 -1.04 -19.48
N ALA A 74 -1.57 -1.26 -20.39
CA ALA A 74 -1.67 -2.45 -21.23
C ALA A 74 -0.60 -2.57 -22.34
N GLU A 75 0.18 -1.51 -22.60
CA GLU A 75 1.24 -1.50 -23.62
C GLU A 75 2.62 -1.40 -22.94
N ASN A 76 3.37 -2.51 -22.94
CA ASN A 76 4.71 -2.64 -22.34
C ASN A 76 4.78 -2.16 -20.87
N PRO A 77 4.03 -2.78 -19.95
CA PRO A 77 4.16 -2.41 -18.55
C PRO A 77 5.60 -2.67 -18.10
N VAL A 78 6.17 -1.73 -17.37
CA VAL A 78 7.53 -1.83 -16.81
C VAL A 78 7.64 -2.97 -15.78
N TYR A 79 6.52 -3.58 -15.41
CA TYR A 79 6.37 -4.63 -14.40
C TYR A 79 5.16 -5.52 -14.74
N THR A 80 5.22 -6.81 -14.44
CA THR A 80 4.09 -7.74 -14.61
C THR A 80 3.90 -8.60 -13.37
N PHE A 81 2.67 -8.62 -12.86
CA PHE A 81 2.24 -9.64 -11.90
C PHE A 81 1.87 -10.91 -12.68
N ASP A 82 2.84 -11.77 -12.97
CA ASP A 82 2.61 -13.01 -13.73
C ASP A 82 1.95 -14.13 -12.89
N ALA A 83 1.21 -13.79 -11.82
CA ALA A 83 0.46 -14.80 -11.09
C ALA A 83 -0.64 -15.37 -11.99
N ASP A 84 -0.85 -16.68 -11.89
CA ASP A 84 -1.92 -17.33 -12.65
C ASP A 84 -3.23 -17.17 -11.88
N PRO A 85 -4.26 -16.50 -12.43
CA PRO A 85 -5.56 -16.41 -11.78
C PRO A 85 -6.18 -17.77 -11.45
N ALA A 86 -5.76 -18.86 -12.12
CA ALA A 86 -6.16 -20.22 -11.77
C ALA A 86 -5.62 -20.69 -10.41
N ASN A 87 -4.54 -20.07 -9.92
CA ASN A 87 -3.94 -20.35 -8.61
C ASN A 87 -4.48 -19.43 -7.50
N TYR A 88 -5.35 -18.47 -7.82
CA TYR A 88 -5.91 -17.59 -6.80
C TYR A 88 -6.67 -18.41 -5.75
N PRO A 89 -6.59 -18.01 -4.47
CA PRO A 89 -7.32 -18.68 -3.40
C PRO A 89 -8.81 -18.76 -3.73
N THR A 90 -9.35 -19.98 -3.84
CA THR A 90 -10.77 -20.18 -4.15
C THR A 90 -11.60 -20.21 -2.87
N PRO A 91 -12.72 -19.46 -2.80
CA PRO A 91 -13.61 -19.56 -1.66
C PRO A 91 -14.18 -20.98 -1.56
N PRO A 92 -14.33 -21.53 -0.35
CA PRO A 92 -15.16 -22.70 -0.19
C PRO A 92 -16.58 -22.40 -0.66
N PRO A 93 -17.27 -23.36 -1.33
CA PRO A 93 -18.70 -23.20 -1.60
C PRO A 93 -19.44 -22.96 -0.28
N ILE A 94 -20.37 -22.01 -0.24
CA ILE A 94 -21.10 -21.68 1.00
C ILE A 94 -21.78 -22.91 1.64
N SER A 95 -22.20 -23.89 0.83
CA SER A 95 -22.77 -25.17 1.28
C SER A 95 -21.82 -26.06 2.09
N GLN A 96 -20.52 -25.77 2.06
CA GLN A 96 -19.48 -26.48 2.82
C GLN A 96 -18.98 -25.69 4.03
N VAL A 97 -19.46 -24.45 4.22
CA VAL A 97 -19.09 -23.59 5.34
C VAL A 97 -19.92 -23.97 6.56
N SER A 98 -19.25 -24.16 7.70
CA SER A 98 -19.92 -24.39 8.98
C SER A 98 -20.33 -23.07 9.63
N ALA A 99 -21.39 -23.10 10.43
CA ALA A 99 -21.82 -21.91 11.16
C ALA A 99 -20.74 -21.45 12.16
N THR A 100 -20.41 -20.17 12.14
CA THR A 100 -19.47 -19.51 13.05
C THR A 100 -20.05 -18.16 13.51
N PRO A 101 -19.46 -17.46 14.49
CA PRO A 101 -19.88 -16.11 14.84
C PRO A 101 -19.83 -15.14 13.65
N TYR A 102 -18.90 -15.36 12.71
CA TYR A 102 -18.71 -14.54 11.51
C TYR A 102 -19.47 -15.05 10.29
N CYS A 103 -20.08 -16.22 10.36
CA CYS A 103 -20.93 -16.81 9.34
C CYS A 103 -22.06 -17.60 10.03
N PRO A 104 -23.05 -16.93 10.63
CA PRO A 104 -24.00 -17.58 11.53
C PRO A 104 -25.03 -18.47 10.82
N ASP A 105 -25.34 -18.20 9.56
CA ASP A 105 -26.36 -18.92 8.79
C ASP A 105 -25.93 -19.20 7.34
N PRO A 106 -24.92 -20.06 7.12
CA PRO A 106 -24.42 -20.38 5.77
C PRO A 106 -25.51 -20.97 4.86
N ALA A 107 -26.54 -21.61 5.41
CA ALA A 107 -27.63 -22.20 4.63
C ALA A 107 -28.50 -21.15 3.92
N ASN A 108 -28.54 -19.91 4.43
CA ASN A 108 -29.31 -18.78 3.87
C ASN A 108 -28.42 -17.65 3.33
N THR A 109 -27.12 -17.93 3.14
CA THR A 109 -26.13 -17.01 2.56
C THR A 109 -25.92 -17.33 1.08
N ALA A 110 -25.68 -16.30 0.27
CA ALA A 110 -25.42 -16.39 -1.15
C ALA A 110 -23.91 -16.52 -1.45
N ASP A 111 -23.57 -17.19 -2.54
CA ASP A 111 -22.17 -17.50 -2.92
C ASP A 111 -21.46 -16.34 -3.66
N PHE A 112 -21.78 -15.11 -3.28
CA PHE A 112 -21.16 -13.88 -3.78
C PHE A 112 -21.06 -12.88 -2.63
N ALA A 113 -20.10 -11.96 -2.70
CA ALA A 113 -20.01 -10.83 -1.79
C ALA A 113 -20.63 -9.58 -2.42
N THR A 114 -21.12 -8.67 -1.59
CA THR A 114 -21.66 -7.36 -1.98
C THR A 114 -20.88 -6.32 -1.23
N MET A 115 -20.42 -5.28 -1.92
CA MET A 115 -19.80 -4.11 -1.31
C MET A 115 -20.49 -2.83 -1.79
N GLY A 116 -20.43 -1.78 -0.97
CA GLY A 116 -20.75 -0.42 -1.41
C GLY A 116 -19.53 0.24 -2.05
N SER A 117 -19.80 1.25 -2.87
CA SER A 117 -18.80 2.14 -3.45
C SER A 117 -18.85 3.54 -2.79
N TYR A 118 -17.87 4.39 -3.14
CA TYR A 118 -17.85 5.81 -2.80
C TYR A 118 -19.14 6.54 -3.23
N ASP A 119 -19.75 6.15 -4.35
CA ASP A 119 -21.07 6.66 -4.77
C ASP A 119 -22.16 5.68 -4.30
N ALA A 120 -22.54 5.81 -3.02
CA ALA A 120 -23.57 4.99 -2.36
C ALA A 120 -24.88 4.90 -3.16
N ALA A 121 -25.17 5.90 -3.99
CA ALA A 121 -26.37 5.99 -4.81
C ALA A 121 -26.26 5.27 -6.17
N LYS A 122 -25.07 4.83 -6.61
CA LYS A 122 -24.88 4.31 -7.98
C LYS A 122 -24.37 2.88 -8.09
N ASP A 123 -23.49 2.38 -7.22
CA ASP A 123 -22.82 1.10 -7.49
C ASP A 123 -22.81 0.12 -6.30
N GLN A 124 -23.66 -0.91 -6.39
CA GLN A 124 -23.46 -2.16 -5.67
C GLN A 124 -22.58 -3.07 -6.52
N MET A 125 -21.38 -3.40 -6.04
CA MET A 125 -20.57 -4.43 -6.70
C MET A 125 -20.90 -5.79 -6.09
N GLN A 126 -21.41 -6.70 -6.93
CA GLN A 126 -21.50 -8.12 -6.59
C GLN A 126 -20.29 -8.84 -7.16
N CYS A 127 -19.61 -9.60 -6.31
CA CYS A 127 -18.41 -10.29 -6.70
C CYS A 127 -18.48 -11.76 -6.26
N PRO A 128 -18.81 -12.68 -7.19
CA PRO A 128 -18.69 -14.11 -6.97
C PRO A 128 -17.23 -14.49 -6.81
N GLY A 129 -16.91 -15.24 -5.77
CA GLY A 129 -15.54 -15.70 -5.57
C GLY A 129 -14.62 -14.67 -4.90
N CYS A 130 -15.16 -13.54 -4.46
CA CYS A 130 -14.36 -12.47 -3.89
C CYS A 130 -13.70 -12.85 -2.58
N PHE A 131 -12.49 -12.34 -2.43
CA PHE A 131 -11.73 -12.39 -1.20
C PHE A 131 -10.98 -11.08 -1.03
N THR A 132 -10.58 -10.82 0.21
CA THR A 132 -9.61 -9.79 0.51
C THR A 132 -8.29 -10.43 0.89
N SER A 133 -7.20 -9.90 0.32
CA SER A 133 -5.82 -10.22 0.68
C SER A 133 -5.00 -8.93 0.64
N ARG A 134 -3.88 -8.91 1.38
CA ARG A 134 -2.94 -7.77 1.37
C ARG A 134 -1.68 -8.02 0.55
N TYR A 135 -1.70 -9.10 -0.23
CA TYR A 135 -0.49 -9.63 -0.83
C TYR A 135 -0.52 -9.39 -2.34
N GLY A 136 -0.28 -8.14 -2.77
CA GLY A 136 -0.37 -7.72 -4.17
C GLY A 136 -1.80 -7.39 -4.61
N PRO A 137 -2.06 -7.16 -5.91
CA PRO A 137 -3.35 -6.71 -6.45
C PRO A 137 -4.46 -7.79 -6.36
N TYR A 138 -4.23 -8.84 -5.58
CA TYR A 138 -5.10 -10.00 -5.47
C TYR A 138 -6.14 -9.76 -4.40
N GLY A 139 -7.21 -9.09 -4.80
CA GLY A 139 -8.37 -8.88 -3.95
C GLY A 139 -9.18 -7.77 -4.55
N VAL A 140 -10.45 -8.05 -4.83
CA VAL A 140 -11.40 -7.01 -5.26
C VAL A 140 -11.76 -6.09 -4.09
N PHE A 141 -11.44 -6.53 -2.88
CA PHE A 141 -11.71 -5.84 -1.62
C PHE A 141 -10.38 -5.48 -0.96
N PHE A 142 -10.17 -4.18 -0.78
CA PHE A 142 -9.01 -3.65 -0.08
C PHE A 142 -9.12 -3.93 1.44
N HIS A 143 -8.14 -4.68 1.97
CA HIS A 143 -7.76 -4.79 3.39
C HIS A 143 -7.45 -3.46 4.09
N PHE A 144 -7.10 -3.45 5.37
CA PHE A 144 -5.94 -2.71 5.90
C PHE A 144 -5.09 -3.73 6.64
N PRO A 145 -3.77 -3.84 6.35
CA PRO A 145 -3.00 -4.95 6.87
C PRO A 145 -2.76 -4.69 8.35
N HIS A 146 -3.14 -5.61 9.21
CA HIS A 146 -2.82 -5.59 10.62
C HIS A 146 -1.36 -5.95 10.82
N ALA A 147 -0.79 -5.40 11.89
CA ALA A 147 0.55 -5.74 12.36
C ALA A 147 0.55 -7.14 13.05
N ARG A 148 0.28 -8.19 12.27
CA ARG A 148 0.14 -9.59 12.73
C ARG A 148 0.98 -10.55 11.88
N ALA A 149 1.26 -11.72 12.44
CA ALA A 149 2.13 -12.76 11.87
C ALA A 149 1.64 -13.32 10.53
N ASP A 150 0.34 -13.24 10.28
CA ASP A 150 -0.40 -13.75 9.14
C ASP A 150 -0.92 -12.63 8.21
N GLU A 151 -0.47 -11.39 8.41
CA GLU A 151 -0.76 -10.23 7.56
C GLU A 151 0.55 -9.48 7.24
N LEU A 152 0.74 -8.27 7.79
CA LEU A 152 1.89 -7.41 7.49
C LEU A 152 3.24 -8.08 7.78
N TYR A 153 3.35 -8.84 8.88
CA TYR A 153 4.61 -9.48 9.24
C TYR A 153 4.94 -10.68 8.35
N ALA A 154 3.93 -11.34 7.77
CA ALA A 154 4.17 -12.35 6.73
C ALA A 154 4.73 -11.70 5.46
N THR A 155 4.17 -10.55 5.04
CA THR A 155 4.71 -9.77 3.90
C THR A 155 6.14 -9.33 4.19
N ARG A 156 6.41 -8.81 5.39
CA ARG A 156 7.75 -8.43 5.84
C ARG A 156 8.72 -9.60 5.72
N ASP A 157 8.41 -10.72 6.36
CA ASP A 157 9.36 -11.84 6.44
C ASP A 157 9.65 -12.45 5.06
N TRP A 158 8.66 -12.48 4.17
CA TRP A 158 8.85 -12.86 2.76
C TRP A 158 9.66 -11.82 1.98
N ALA A 159 9.35 -10.53 2.14
CA ALA A 159 10.05 -9.43 1.47
C ALA A 159 11.51 -9.33 1.90
N LEU A 160 11.83 -9.65 3.16
CA LEU A 160 13.20 -9.74 3.67
C LEU A 160 13.89 -11.09 3.36
N GLY A 161 13.24 -11.98 2.60
CA GLY A 161 13.80 -13.28 2.20
C GLY A 161 13.95 -14.30 3.35
N ARG A 162 13.32 -14.05 4.50
CA ARG A 162 13.36 -14.92 5.68
C ARG A 162 12.48 -16.15 5.49
N THR A 163 11.43 -16.03 4.67
CA THR A 163 10.63 -17.15 4.19
C THR A 163 10.72 -17.24 2.66
N PRO A 164 10.86 -18.45 2.08
CA PRO A 164 10.94 -18.60 0.62
C PRO A 164 9.58 -18.51 -0.08
N VAL A 165 8.48 -18.52 0.69
CA VAL A 165 7.11 -18.47 0.20
C VAL A 165 6.30 -17.52 1.08
N LEU A 166 5.40 -16.79 0.45
CA LEU A 166 4.44 -15.94 1.13
C LEU A 166 3.24 -16.78 1.55
N THR A 167 2.96 -16.80 2.85
CA THR A 167 1.80 -17.48 3.44
C THR A 167 1.10 -16.48 4.35
N GLY A 168 -0.21 -16.33 4.19
CA GLY A 168 -0.95 -15.27 4.84
C GLY A 168 -2.44 -15.55 4.92
N GLU A 169 -3.14 -14.73 5.70
CA GLU A 169 -4.59 -14.80 5.84
C GLU A 169 -5.29 -14.20 4.61
N VAL A 170 -6.30 -14.93 4.13
CA VAL A 170 -7.26 -14.48 3.13
C VAL A 170 -8.64 -14.61 3.72
N ILE A 171 -9.46 -13.59 3.54
CA ILE A 171 -10.84 -13.57 4.04
C ILE A 171 -11.80 -13.56 2.86
N TYR A 172 -12.67 -14.56 2.82
CA TYR A 172 -13.77 -14.67 1.89
C TYR A 172 -15.02 -14.06 2.50
N ALA A 173 -15.75 -13.27 1.71
CA ALA A 173 -17.02 -12.67 2.12
C ALA A 173 -18.17 -13.29 1.32
N TYR A 174 -19.33 -13.37 1.96
CA TYR A 174 -20.54 -13.91 1.37
C TYR A 174 -21.76 -13.09 1.83
N SER A 175 -22.61 -12.76 0.88
CA SER A 175 -23.76 -11.89 1.03
C SER A 175 -24.98 -12.61 1.57
N SER A 176 -25.82 -11.87 2.27
CA SER A 176 -27.16 -12.35 2.57
C SER A 176 -27.96 -12.59 1.29
N THR A 177 -28.76 -13.66 1.23
CA THR A 177 -29.75 -13.85 0.15
C THR A 177 -30.87 -12.81 0.21
N ALA A 178 -31.07 -12.14 1.35
CA ALA A 178 -31.97 -11.01 1.47
C ALA A 178 -31.31 -9.79 0.82
N LYS A 179 -31.81 -9.40 -0.37
CA LYS A 179 -31.43 -8.13 -1.01
C LYS A 179 -31.65 -6.99 -0.01
N SER A 180 -30.58 -6.36 0.47
CA SER A 180 -30.72 -5.10 1.18
C SER A 180 -31.14 -4.02 0.18
N PHE A 181 -32.30 -3.42 0.41
CA PHE A 181 -32.88 -2.36 -0.42
C PHE A 181 -32.53 -0.95 0.06
N TYR A 182 -31.63 -0.81 1.04
CA TYR A 182 -31.24 0.50 1.55
C TYR A 182 -30.11 1.08 0.69
N GLN A 183 -30.45 2.09 -0.10
CA GLN A 183 -29.62 2.75 -1.11
C GLN A 183 -28.64 3.79 -0.54
N GLU A 184 -28.53 3.97 0.78
CA GLU A 184 -27.84 5.14 1.34
C GLU A 184 -26.53 4.82 2.08
N ALA A 185 -26.27 3.56 2.45
CA ALA A 185 -25.02 3.15 3.09
C ALA A 185 -24.85 1.63 3.00
N ILE A 186 -24.00 1.15 2.09
CA ILE A 186 -23.71 -0.28 1.97
C ILE A 186 -22.27 -0.46 2.47
N ASN A 187 -22.13 -0.94 3.70
CA ASN A 187 -20.83 -1.37 4.19
C ASN A 187 -20.70 -2.89 4.07
N ILE A 188 -19.46 -3.35 3.83
CA ILE A 188 -19.16 -4.77 3.59
C ILE A 188 -19.62 -5.66 4.75
N TYR A 189 -19.55 -5.16 5.99
CA TYR A 189 -19.91 -5.92 7.20
C TYR A 189 -21.41 -6.15 7.37
N GLU A 190 -22.25 -5.32 6.74
CA GLU A 190 -23.71 -5.46 6.75
C GLU A 190 -24.23 -6.19 5.51
N SER A 191 -23.64 -5.90 4.35
CA SER A 191 -24.04 -6.51 3.08
C SER A 191 -23.55 -7.95 2.95
N SER A 192 -22.37 -8.25 3.50
CA SER A 192 -21.83 -9.59 3.65
C SER A 192 -21.96 -10.03 5.10
N ASN A 193 -22.89 -10.97 5.35
CA ASN A 193 -23.20 -11.45 6.70
C ASN A 193 -22.42 -12.72 7.07
N CYS A 194 -21.57 -13.20 6.17
CA CYS A 194 -20.77 -14.39 6.35
C CYS A 194 -19.34 -14.15 5.87
N PHE A 195 -18.37 -14.38 6.76
CA PHE A 195 -16.95 -14.29 6.48
C PHE A 195 -16.25 -15.59 6.89
N VAL A 196 -15.31 -16.00 6.05
CA VAL A 196 -14.48 -17.19 6.28
C VAL A 196 -13.04 -16.80 6.06
N SER A 197 -12.20 -16.95 7.08
CA SER A 197 -10.76 -16.74 6.93
C SER A 197 -10.02 -18.06 6.70
N ARG A 198 -8.94 -18.00 5.93
CA ARG A 198 -8.03 -19.12 5.68
C ARG A 198 -6.61 -18.61 5.52
N THR A 199 -5.68 -19.28 6.17
CA THR A 199 -4.26 -19.13 5.83
C THR A 199 -3.98 -19.91 4.55
N VAL A 200 -3.44 -19.23 3.54
CA VAL A 200 -3.12 -19.83 2.24
C VAL A 200 -1.69 -19.45 1.83
N ARG A 201 -1.09 -20.27 0.96
CA ARG A 201 0.08 -19.84 0.21
C ARG A 201 -0.40 -18.88 -0.87
N ILE A 202 0.14 -17.67 -0.90
CA ILE A 202 -0.16 -16.69 -1.94
C ILE A 202 0.70 -17.00 -3.17
N ASP A 203 0.08 -16.97 -4.35
CA ASP A 203 0.80 -17.02 -5.61
C ASP A 203 1.40 -15.63 -5.88
N THR A 204 2.72 -15.53 -5.75
CA THR A 204 3.48 -14.30 -6.01
C THR A 204 4.01 -14.24 -7.44
N GLY A 205 3.55 -15.14 -8.33
CA GLY A 205 3.98 -15.22 -9.71
C GLY A 205 5.49 -15.42 -9.83
N SER A 206 6.13 -14.54 -10.61
CA SER A 206 7.58 -14.52 -10.83
C SER A 206 8.38 -13.80 -9.72
N ILE A 207 7.70 -13.14 -8.77
CA ILE A 207 8.35 -12.37 -7.71
C ILE A 207 9.03 -13.31 -6.71
N GLN A 208 10.33 -13.09 -6.51
CA GLN A 208 11.15 -13.88 -5.59
C GLN A 208 11.10 -13.30 -4.18
N ALA A 209 11.12 -14.18 -3.17
CA ALA A 209 11.31 -13.75 -1.79
C ALA A 209 12.68 -13.04 -1.63
N GLY A 210 12.74 -11.96 -0.85
CA GLY A 210 13.98 -11.20 -0.67
C GLY A 210 14.38 -10.36 -1.88
N SER A 211 13.46 -10.10 -2.82
CA SER A 211 13.70 -9.25 -3.98
C SER A 211 13.23 -7.80 -3.72
N LEU A 212 13.63 -6.87 -4.60
CA LEU A 212 13.23 -5.46 -4.47
C LEU A 212 11.74 -5.25 -4.77
N GLU A 213 11.20 -6.08 -5.66
CA GLU A 213 9.78 -6.17 -5.96
C GLU A 213 8.98 -6.57 -4.71
N ALA A 214 9.45 -7.60 -4.00
CA ALA A 214 8.85 -8.04 -2.74
C ALA A 214 8.95 -6.95 -1.66
N LEU A 215 10.08 -6.24 -1.58
CA LEU A 215 10.25 -5.08 -0.70
C LEU A 215 9.26 -3.96 -1.03
N GLY A 216 9.08 -3.63 -2.32
CA GLY A 216 8.10 -2.63 -2.78
C GLY A 216 6.69 -2.92 -2.28
N ILE A 217 6.24 -4.17 -2.39
CA ILE A 217 4.93 -4.63 -1.87
C ILE A 217 4.85 -4.50 -0.35
N TYR A 218 5.92 -4.86 0.36
CA TYR A 218 5.95 -4.76 1.82
C TYR A 218 5.89 -3.30 2.31
N VAL A 219 6.72 -2.41 1.77
CA VAL A 219 6.75 -1.01 2.22
C VAL A 219 5.46 -0.27 1.89
N HIS A 220 4.79 -0.65 0.81
CA HIS A 220 3.43 -0.24 0.52
C HIS A 220 2.48 -0.65 1.66
N SER A 221 2.42 -1.96 1.96
CA SER A 221 1.53 -2.47 3.02
C SER A 221 1.85 -1.86 4.38
N LEU A 222 3.11 -1.54 4.65
CA LEU A 222 3.52 -0.84 5.86
C LEU A 222 2.94 0.58 5.90
N GLY A 223 2.99 1.31 4.79
CA GLY A 223 2.35 2.63 4.67
C GLY A 223 0.86 2.58 5.01
N ASP A 224 0.12 1.65 4.40
CA ASP A 224 -1.32 1.47 4.66
C ASP A 224 -1.63 1.10 6.12
N ASN A 225 -0.82 0.22 6.72
CA ASN A 225 -1.02 -0.15 8.12
C ASN A 225 -0.94 1.08 9.02
N HIS A 226 0.00 1.97 8.74
CA HIS A 226 0.12 3.22 9.46
C HIS A 226 -1.05 4.15 9.16
N SER A 227 -1.27 4.54 7.91
CA SER A 227 -2.29 5.55 7.59
C SER A 227 -3.69 5.17 8.06
N HIS A 228 -4.05 3.88 7.94
CA HIS A 228 -5.36 3.37 8.34
C HIS A 228 -5.42 2.83 9.77
N GLY A 229 -4.44 3.14 10.63
CA GLY A 229 -4.38 2.65 12.02
C GLY A 229 -5.64 2.90 12.85
N ASP A 230 -6.29 4.06 12.71
CA ASP A 230 -7.56 4.36 13.40
C ASP A 230 -8.71 3.50 12.89
N CYS A 231 -8.76 3.24 11.57
CA CYS A 231 -9.77 2.34 11.01
C CYS A 231 -9.54 0.90 11.49
N ILE A 232 -8.28 0.44 11.48
CA ILE A 232 -7.90 -0.87 12.02
C ILE A 232 -8.38 -1.00 13.47
N ALA A 233 -8.06 -0.01 14.31
CA ALA A 233 -8.47 -0.01 15.71
C ALA A 233 -10.01 0.02 15.88
N ALA A 234 -10.73 0.77 15.04
CA ALA A 234 -12.19 0.82 15.07
C ALA A 234 -12.82 -0.52 14.65
N ALA A 235 -12.30 -1.15 13.58
CA ALA A 235 -12.74 -2.46 13.13
C ALA A 235 -12.49 -3.54 14.20
N ASP A 236 -11.32 -3.52 14.84
CA ASP A 236 -10.98 -4.41 15.95
C ASP A 236 -11.92 -4.24 17.15
N ALA A 237 -12.24 -2.98 17.50
CA ALA A 237 -13.16 -2.67 18.60
C ALA A 237 -14.59 -3.20 18.35
N GLU A 238 -15.01 -3.21 17.08
CA GLU A 238 -16.28 -3.80 16.62
C GLU A 238 -16.18 -5.32 16.37
N GLY A 239 -15.03 -5.93 16.69
CA GLY A 239 -14.78 -7.35 16.55
C GLY A 239 -14.79 -7.85 15.10
N LYS A 240 -14.52 -6.98 14.12
CA LYS A 240 -14.43 -7.36 12.70
C LYS A 240 -13.17 -8.20 12.45
N LEU A 241 -13.20 -9.04 11.42
CA LEU A 241 -12.05 -9.90 11.05
C LEU A 241 -10.95 -9.14 10.31
N PHE A 242 -11.33 -8.08 9.62
CA PHE A 242 -10.47 -7.20 8.86
C PHE A 242 -11.01 -5.79 8.91
N ALA A 243 -10.15 -4.81 8.67
CA ALA A 243 -10.51 -3.42 8.49
C ALA A 243 -10.58 -3.13 6.99
N ALA A 244 -11.55 -2.33 6.56
CA ALA A 244 -11.71 -1.92 5.16
C ALA A 244 -12.48 -0.61 5.14
N HIS A 245 -12.40 0.12 4.03
CA HIS A 245 -13.26 1.27 3.87
C HIS A 245 -14.73 0.89 3.78
N VAL A 246 -15.56 1.71 4.42
CA VAL A 246 -17.00 1.51 4.54
C VAL A 246 -17.76 2.79 4.28
N THR A 247 -18.99 2.66 3.82
CA THR A 247 -19.92 3.79 3.72
C THR A 247 -20.75 3.86 5.00
N VAL A 248 -20.40 4.76 5.91
CA VAL A 248 -21.07 4.95 7.20
C VAL A 248 -21.16 6.43 7.57
N GLY A 249 -22.12 6.78 8.43
CA GLY A 249 -22.25 8.15 8.94
C GLY A 249 -21.20 8.49 10.01
N PRO A 250 -21.01 9.79 10.32
CA PRO A 250 -19.96 10.26 11.25
C PRO A 250 -20.14 9.83 12.71
N MET A 251 -21.31 9.30 13.07
CA MET A 251 -21.62 8.80 14.42
C MET A 251 -21.47 7.28 14.54
N ASP A 252 -21.19 6.59 13.43
CA ASP A 252 -21.00 5.14 13.42
C ASP A 252 -19.67 4.79 14.11
N PRO A 253 -19.58 3.67 14.85
CA PRO A 253 -18.31 3.21 15.42
C PRO A 253 -17.20 3.03 14.38
N LEU A 254 -17.55 2.75 13.12
CA LEU A 254 -16.63 2.62 11.99
C LEU A 254 -16.43 3.94 11.22
N ALA A 255 -16.80 5.11 11.77
CA ALA A 255 -16.63 6.39 11.09
C ALA A 255 -15.17 6.66 10.67
N LYS A 256 -14.18 6.12 11.41
CA LYS A 256 -12.75 6.17 11.07
C LYS A 256 -12.37 5.34 9.84
N CYS A 257 -13.22 4.41 9.44
CA CYS A 257 -13.09 3.63 8.21
C CYS A 257 -13.87 4.25 7.05
N SER A 258 -14.50 5.42 7.22
CA SER A 258 -15.33 6.00 6.17
C SER A 258 -14.54 6.33 4.91
N TRP A 259 -15.10 6.02 3.74
CA TRP A 259 -14.60 6.48 2.44
C TRP A 259 -14.52 8.01 2.35
N GLU A 260 -15.32 8.74 3.12
CA GLU A 260 -15.28 10.21 3.12
C GLU A 260 -14.05 10.76 3.85
N THR A 261 -13.45 9.97 4.74
CA THR A 261 -12.31 10.38 5.57
C THR A 261 -10.98 9.81 5.11
N SER A 262 -10.98 8.78 4.26
CA SER A 262 -9.86 7.86 4.05
C SER A 262 -8.52 8.51 3.72
N HIS A 263 -8.46 9.36 2.69
CA HIS A 263 -7.22 10.05 2.29
C HIS A 263 -7.30 11.55 2.41
N LYS A 264 -8.53 12.11 2.47
CA LYS A 264 -8.84 13.56 2.53
C LYS A 264 -8.10 14.33 3.63
N VAL A 265 -7.66 13.61 4.66
CA VAL A 265 -7.05 14.16 5.88
C VAL A 265 -5.64 13.65 6.15
N GLU A 266 -5.05 12.84 5.25
CA GLU A 266 -3.67 12.33 5.40
C GLU A 266 -2.60 13.39 5.11
N PHE A 267 -2.98 14.47 4.44
CA PHE A 267 -2.06 15.55 4.04
C PHE A 267 -2.59 16.93 4.44
N GLY A 268 -1.67 17.85 4.72
CA GLY A 268 -1.97 19.21 5.15
C GLY A 268 -1.61 19.45 6.63
N PRO A 269 -2.22 20.45 7.29
CA PRO A 269 -1.82 20.85 8.63
C PRO A 269 -1.79 19.69 9.63
N SER A 270 -0.82 19.72 10.56
CA SER A 270 -0.66 18.71 11.60
C SER A 270 -1.96 18.48 12.36
N ASN A 271 -2.35 17.22 12.38
CA ASN A 271 -3.51 16.64 13.03
C ASN A 271 -3.24 15.12 13.18
N PRO A 272 -4.06 14.37 13.94
CA PRO A 272 -3.77 12.96 14.20
C PRO A 272 -3.61 12.08 12.94
N ASP A 273 -4.31 12.36 11.85
CA ASP A 273 -4.23 11.57 10.62
C ASP A 273 -2.98 11.95 9.80
N THR A 274 -2.68 13.25 9.65
CA THR A 274 -1.43 13.70 9.00
C THR A 274 -0.18 13.27 9.77
N ASP A 275 -0.19 13.39 11.10
CA ASP A 275 0.92 12.97 11.95
C ASP A 275 1.18 11.45 11.80
N ARG A 276 0.11 10.65 11.64
CA ARG A 276 0.22 9.21 11.42
C ARG A 276 0.77 8.86 10.04
N THR A 277 0.36 9.59 9.00
CA THR A 277 0.96 9.48 7.66
C THR A 277 2.45 9.82 7.70
N PHE A 278 2.84 10.85 8.45
CA PHE A 278 4.25 11.19 8.67
C PHE A 278 5.02 10.07 9.37
N GLU A 279 4.47 9.50 10.46
CA GLU A 279 5.05 8.33 11.13
C GLU A 279 5.17 7.12 10.20
N GLY A 280 4.17 6.88 9.35
CA GLY A 280 4.20 5.82 8.34
C GLY A 280 5.33 5.98 7.33
N ILE A 281 5.58 7.21 6.85
CA ILE A 281 6.71 7.48 5.94
C ILE A 281 8.06 7.25 6.64
N LEU A 282 8.19 7.62 7.91
CA LEU A 282 9.40 7.30 8.69
C LEU A 282 9.59 5.78 8.85
N ALA A 283 8.51 5.03 9.13
CA ALA A 283 8.56 3.58 9.23
C ALA A 283 8.94 2.91 7.89
N VAL A 284 8.45 3.44 6.77
CA VAL A 284 8.86 3.03 5.42
C VAL A 284 10.35 3.27 5.21
N TYR A 285 10.86 4.45 5.60
CA TYR A 285 12.30 4.74 5.52
C TYR A 285 13.13 3.76 6.34
N ASP A 286 12.75 3.50 7.58
CA ASP A 286 13.45 2.56 8.48
C ASP A 286 13.42 1.13 7.92
N ALA A 287 12.32 0.72 7.28
CA ALA A 287 12.22 -0.57 6.60
C ALA A 287 13.18 -0.68 5.40
N LEU A 288 13.27 0.37 4.59
CA LEU A 288 14.21 0.44 3.46
C LEU A 288 15.66 0.38 3.94
N VAL A 289 16.00 1.12 5.00
CA VAL A 289 17.34 1.08 5.61
C VAL A 289 17.65 -0.32 6.11
N THR A 290 16.74 -0.91 6.89
CA THR A 290 16.92 -2.25 7.47
C THR A 290 17.16 -3.31 6.40
N TYR A 291 16.34 -3.37 5.35
CA TYR A 291 16.55 -4.33 4.26
C TYR A 291 17.88 -4.08 3.55
N GLY A 292 18.22 -2.82 3.30
CA GLY A 292 19.44 -2.43 2.61
C GLY A 292 20.70 -2.87 3.36
N GLU A 293 20.68 -2.74 4.69
CA GLU A 293 21.75 -3.20 5.59
C GLU A 293 21.81 -4.72 5.70
N GLU A 294 20.66 -5.40 5.88
CA GLU A 294 20.59 -6.86 6.00
C GLU A 294 21.04 -7.58 4.72
N THR A 295 20.75 -7.00 3.55
CA THR A 295 21.05 -7.61 2.24
C THR A 295 22.36 -7.11 1.61
N GLY A 296 22.94 -6.03 2.12
CA GLY A 296 24.12 -5.39 1.52
C GLY A 296 23.86 -4.77 0.14
N ARG A 297 22.59 -4.50 -0.21
CA ARG A 297 22.21 -3.87 -1.49
C ARG A 297 22.47 -2.37 -1.54
N ASN A 298 22.64 -1.74 -0.37
CA ASN A 298 22.96 -0.32 -0.28
C ASN A 298 24.30 -0.01 -0.96
N VAL A 299 24.27 0.84 -1.98
CA VAL A 299 25.47 1.34 -2.66
C VAL A 299 26.07 2.56 -1.95
N TYR A 300 25.28 3.25 -1.13
CA TYR A 300 25.71 4.32 -0.22
C TYR A 300 25.24 4.00 1.21
N LYS A 301 25.87 4.59 2.23
CA LYS A 301 25.29 4.55 3.57
C LYS A 301 24.00 5.37 3.61
N PRO A 302 22.99 4.93 4.38
CA PRO A 302 21.78 5.71 4.59
C PRO A 302 22.06 7.11 5.14
N ILE A 303 21.30 8.10 4.68
CA ILE A 303 21.25 9.42 5.30
C ILE A 303 20.44 9.30 6.61
N PRO A 304 20.94 9.72 7.79
CA PRO A 304 20.14 9.60 9.00
C PRO A 304 18.85 10.43 8.89
N VAL A 305 17.73 9.97 9.45
CA VAL A 305 16.49 10.80 9.57
C VAL A 305 16.17 11.15 11.01
N HIS A 306 16.68 10.35 11.97
CA HIS A 306 16.40 10.48 13.40
C HIS A 306 17.49 11.19 14.20
N ASP A 307 18.57 11.67 13.56
CA ASP A 307 19.65 12.40 14.24
C ASP A 307 19.44 13.91 14.15
N ALA A 308 18.85 14.48 15.19
CA ALA A 308 18.64 15.92 15.30
C ALA A 308 19.93 16.75 15.40
N ASN A 309 21.11 16.14 15.56
CA ASN A 309 22.40 16.85 15.56
C ASN A 309 23.11 16.80 14.20
N ASP A 310 22.61 15.99 13.27
CA ASP A 310 23.16 15.88 11.92
C ASP A 310 22.40 16.82 10.97
N ALA A 311 23.14 17.67 10.24
CA ALA A 311 22.54 18.66 9.36
C ALA A 311 21.80 18.01 8.18
N ASP A 312 22.33 16.90 7.65
CA ASP A 312 21.66 16.17 6.57
C ASP A 312 20.41 15.46 7.12
N GLY A 313 20.46 14.97 8.37
CA GLY A 313 19.30 14.37 9.01
C GLY A 313 18.17 15.34 9.34
N GLN A 314 18.49 16.56 9.79
CA GLN A 314 17.49 17.62 9.92
C GLN A 314 16.84 17.96 8.57
N GLN A 315 17.64 17.97 7.49
CA GLN A 315 17.14 18.26 6.15
C GLN A 315 16.26 17.13 5.61
N MET A 316 16.64 15.87 5.81
CA MET A 316 15.82 14.70 5.48
C MET A 316 14.47 14.76 6.18
N TYR A 317 14.48 14.99 7.51
CA TYR A 317 13.25 15.12 8.30
C TYR A 317 12.37 16.26 7.78
N THR A 318 12.96 17.40 7.43
CA THR A 318 12.24 18.56 6.88
C THR A 318 11.55 18.22 5.55
N TYR A 319 12.23 17.50 4.65
CA TYR A 319 11.62 17.07 3.38
C TYR A 319 10.41 16.16 3.59
N ILE A 320 10.53 15.18 4.49
CA ILE A 320 9.41 14.28 4.82
C ILE A 320 8.28 15.07 5.48
N TYR A 321 8.61 15.96 6.42
CA TYR A 321 7.62 16.76 7.13
C TYR A 321 6.87 17.67 6.15
N ASP A 322 7.58 18.35 5.25
CA ASP A 322 6.99 19.22 4.23
C ASP A 322 6.12 18.45 3.25
N PHE A 323 6.52 17.24 2.86
CA PHE A 323 5.72 16.38 1.99
C PHE A 323 4.36 16.03 2.58
N VAL A 324 4.30 15.76 3.89
CA VAL A 324 3.04 15.43 4.55
C VAL A 324 2.25 16.68 4.88
N HIS A 325 2.91 17.70 5.42
CA HIS A 325 2.22 18.81 6.07
C HIS A 325 2.02 20.04 5.19
N ASN A 326 2.80 20.19 4.11
CA ASN A 326 2.93 21.44 3.36
C ASN A 326 2.65 21.31 1.86
N THR A 327 2.14 20.18 1.38
CA THR A 327 1.79 19.97 -0.05
C THR A 327 0.31 20.16 -0.36
N GLY A 328 -0.49 20.60 0.61
CA GLY A 328 -1.95 20.69 0.50
C GLY A 328 -2.66 19.41 0.95
N SER A 329 -3.97 19.49 1.15
CA SER A 329 -4.81 18.30 1.41
C SER A 329 -5.07 17.55 0.12
N SER A 330 -5.45 16.29 0.18
CA SER A 330 -5.94 15.49 -0.95
C SER A 330 -7.28 15.95 -1.55
N ILE A 331 -7.97 16.89 -0.91
CA ILE A 331 -9.09 17.61 -1.51
C ILE A 331 -8.59 18.71 -2.47
N ASP A 332 -7.32 19.11 -2.36
CA ASP A 332 -6.69 20.07 -3.26
C ASP A 332 -6.36 19.37 -4.59
N PRO A 333 -6.92 19.82 -5.73
CA PRO A 333 -6.62 19.22 -7.03
C PRO A 333 -5.12 19.28 -7.38
N ASP A 334 -4.37 20.23 -6.82
CA ASP A 334 -2.92 20.34 -7.04
C ASP A 334 -2.10 19.52 -6.02
N GLY A 335 -2.75 18.97 -4.99
CA GLY A 335 -2.12 18.21 -3.90
C GLY A 335 -1.23 17.07 -4.40
N PRO A 336 -1.71 16.15 -5.25
CA PRO A 336 -0.89 15.09 -5.84
C PRO A 336 0.38 15.59 -6.54
N MET A 337 0.26 16.65 -7.37
CA MET A 337 1.42 17.19 -8.08
C MET A 337 2.42 17.85 -7.13
N ASN A 338 1.96 18.59 -6.12
CA ASN A 338 2.83 19.20 -5.12
C ASN A 338 3.62 18.15 -4.32
N ARG A 339 2.99 17.03 -3.97
CA ARG A 339 3.63 15.89 -3.32
C ARG A 339 4.72 15.28 -4.19
N ARG A 340 4.42 15.05 -5.46
CA ARG A 340 5.38 14.57 -6.46
C ARG A 340 6.58 15.49 -6.63
N LEU A 341 6.35 16.79 -6.74
CA LEU A 341 7.41 17.79 -6.79
C LEU A 341 8.28 17.73 -5.53
N LYS A 342 7.67 17.61 -4.35
CA LYS A 342 8.40 17.50 -3.08
C LYS A 342 9.20 16.19 -2.98
N ALA A 343 8.68 15.09 -3.47
CA ALA A 343 9.40 13.82 -3.55
C ALA A 343 10.60 13.89 -4.51
N ASP A 344 10.45 14.56 -5.66
CA ASP A 344 11.55 14.79 -6.59
C ASP A 344 12.61 15.74 -6.02
N GLU A 345 12.22 16.76 -5.25
CA GLU A 345 13.17 17.60 -4.49
C GLU A 345 13.99 16.77 -3.51
N LEU A 346 13.36 15.89 -2.72
CA LEU A 346 14.05 14.99 -1.80
C LEU A 346 15.00 14.06 -2.56
N ARG A 347 14.54 13.43 -3.63
CA ARG A 347 15.34 12.55 -4.49
C ARG A 347 16.59 13.27 -5.00
N ASN A 348 16.43 14.46 -5.56
CA ASN A 348 17.53 15.25 -6.12
C ASN A 348 18.53 15.67 -5.05
N TRP A 349 18.04 16.12 -3.88
CA TRP A 349 18.88 16.44 -2.74
C TRP A 349 19.66 15.21 -2.26
N ALA A 350 18.99 14.07 -2.05
CA ALA A 350 19.63 12.85 -1.57
C ALA A 350 20.71 12.32 -2.55
N LEU A 351 20.46 12.43 -3.87
CA LEU A 351 21.45 12.13 -4.91
C LEU A 351 22.69 13.02 -4.80
N GLN A 352 22.50 14.32 -4.60
CA GLN A 352 23.62 15.27 -4.44
C GLN A 352 24.37 15.01 -3.13
N THR A 353 23.66 14.87 -2.02
CA THR A 353 24.23 14.64 -0.69
C THR A 353 25.10 13.38 -0.67
N ARG A 354 24.58 12.23 -1.13
CA ARG A 354 25.35 10.97 -1.09
C ARG A 354 26.54 10.93 -2.05
N THR A 355 26.51 11.72 -3.13
CA THR A 355 27.63 11.77 -4.09
C THR A 355 28.71 12.77 -3.68
N GLN A 356 28.35 13.87 -3.02
CA GLN A 356 29.28 14.92 -2.64
C GLN A 356 29.84 14.76 -1.22
N ASN A 357 29.10 14.14 -0.30
CA ASN A 357 29.53 13.93 1.07
C ASN A 357 30.10 12.51 1.24
N SER A 358 31.42 12.42 1.44
CA SER A 358 32.15 11.15 1.57
C SER A 358 31.77 10.35 2.82
N ALA A 359 31.06 10.95 3.79
CA ALA A 359 30.51 10.23 4.93
C ALA A 359 29.59 9.07 4.50
N TYR A 360 28.88 9.24 3.38
CA TYR A 360 27.93 8.26 2.84
C TYR A 360 28.54 7.30 1.84
N TRP A 361 29.82 7.44 1.49
CA TRP A 361 30.45 6.50 0.57
C TRP A 361 30.61 5.13 1.27
N PRO A 362 30.38 4.03 0.54
CA PRO A 362 30.62 2.70 1.07
C PRO A 362 32.10 2.58 1.46
N GLN A 363 32.39 1.96 2.61
CA GLN A 363 33.75 1.85 3.15
C GLN A 363 34.74 1.14 2.20
N LEU A 364 34.24 0.44 1.17
CA LEU A 364 35.03 -0.28 0.17
C LEU A 364 35.49 0.59 -1.02
N PHE A 365 35.06 1.85 -1.13
CA PHE A 365 35.65 2.82 -2.07
C PHE A 365 36.81 3.57 -1.43
N LEU A 366 37.89 2.85 -1.10
CA LEU A 366 39.21 3.46 -1.18
C LEU A 366 39.61 3.39 -2.65
N PRO A 367 39.62 4.48 -3.41
CA PRO A 367 40.28 4.44 -4.71
C PRO A 367 41.74 4.10 -4.42
N ALA A 368 42.18 2.91 -4.84
CA ALA A 368 43.60 2.61 -5.04
C ALA A 368 44.19 3.44 -6.20
N ILE A 369 43.64 4.63 -6.47
CA ILE A 369 43.97 5.52 -7.57
C ILE A 369 44.06 6.96 -7.03
N LEU A 370 44.90 7.15 -6.00
CA LEU A 370 45.56 8.44 -5.71
C LEU A 370 46.99 8.20 -5.21
N SER A 371 47.64 7.16 -5.74
CA SER A 371 49.10 7.04 -5.69
C SER A 371 49.63 6.94 -7.12
N GLU A 372 49.76 8.10 -7.76
CA GLU A 372 50.94 8.53 -8.53
C GLU A 372 50.84 10.02 -8.86
#